data_AF-A0AA50DWH3-F1
#
_entry.id   AF-A0AA50DWH3-F1
#
_cell.length_a   1.000
_cell.length_b   1.000
_cell.length_c   1.000
_cell.angle_alpha   90.00
_cell.angle_beta   90.00
_cell.angle_gamma   90.00
#
_symmetry.space_group_name_H-M   'P 1'
#
loop_
_entity.id
_entity.type
_entity.pdbx_description
1 polymer ?
#
loop_
_entity_poly.entity_id
_entity_poly.type
_entity_poly.pdbx_seq_one_letter_code
_entity_poly.pdbx_strand_id
1 'polypeptide(L)'
;MTGYLPQCQHFLTAADYEYLIPAIALISFELGLRFFTDYLNGDRYFKVKYPEHNLIRALVQFQLASDIQSQEDAIGRMINDIRG
;
A
#
# COMPACT_ATOMS: atom_id res chain seq x y z
N MET A 1 -9.81 7.03 -4.27
CA MET A 1 -9.59 8.34 -3.62
C MET A 1 -10.87 9.18 -3.52
N THR A 2 -11.75 9.16 -4.53
CA THR A 2 -12.99 9.96 -4.61
C THR A 2 -14.00 9.78 -3.48
N GLY A 3 -13.99 8.65 -2.76
CA GLY A 3 -14.86 8.46 -1.58
C GLY A 3 -14.24 8.84 -0.24
N TYR A 4 -12.92 8.69 -0.09
CA TYR A 4 -12.20 8.89 1.18
C TYR A 4 -11.79 10.34 1.38
N LEU A 5 -11.17 10.96 0.38
CA LEU A 5 -10.61 12.32 0.50
C LEU A 5 -11.67 13.38 0.83
N PRO A 6 -12.87 13.41 0.21
CA PRO A 6 -13.88 14.42 0.56
C PRO A 6 -14.39 14.29 2.00
N GLN A 7 -14.39 13.08 2.56
CA GLN A 7 -14.78 12.84 3.96
C GLN A 7 -13.67 13.25 4.93
N CYS A 8 -12.40 13.17 4.50
CA CYS A 8 -11.24 13.41 5.36
C CYS A 8 -10.64 14.82 5.22
N GLN A 9 -11.06 15.60 4.22
CA GLN A 9 -10.51 16.92 3.89
C GLN A 9 -10.46 17.89 5.09
N HIS A 10 -11.41 17.76 6.02
CA HIS A 10 -11.52 18.64 7.19
C HIS A 10 -10.44 18.43 8.26
N PHE A 11 -9.69 17.31 8.22
CA PHE A 11 -8.61 17.03 9.17
C PHE A 11 -7.25 16.74 8.53
N LEU A 12 -7.19 16.55 7.21
CA LEU A 12 -5.91 16.33 6.51
C LEU A 12 -5.12 17.63 6.39
N THR A 13 -3.87 17.58 6.85
CA THR A 13 -2.89 18.67 6.75
C THR A 13 -2.11 18.59 5.44
N ALA A 14 -1.38 19.65 5.09
CA ALA A 14 -0.49 19.64 3.92
C ALA A 14 0.54 18.50 3.97
N ALA A 15 1.07 18.19 5.15
CA ALA A 15 1.99 17.08 5.35
C ALA A 15 1.32 15.72 5.09
N ASP A 16 0.05 15.55 5.48
CA ASP A 16 -0.65 14.29 5.22
C ASP A 16 -0.80 14.02 3.72
N TYR A 17 -0.99 15.05 2.90
CA TYR A 17 -1.03 14.90 1.44
C TYR A 17 0.35 14.58 0.84
N GLU A 18 1.41 15.18 1.37
CA GLU A 18 2.79 14.90 0.95
C GLU A 18 3.17 13.45 1.24
N TYR A 19 2.79 12.93 2.41
CA TYR A 19 3.11 11.57 2.82
C TYR A 19 2.09 10.52 2.39
N LEU A 20 0.95 10.90 1.80
CA LEU A 20 -0.12 9.96 1.47
C LEU A 20 0.37 8.85 0.52
N ILE A 21 1.03 9.22 -0.58
CA ILE A 21 1.51 8.25 -1.58
C ILE A 21 2.67 7.41 -1.02
N PRO A 22 3.72 8.01 -0.42
CA PRO A 22 4.78 7.23 0.23
C PRO A 22 4.27 6.28 1.31
N ALA A 23 3.28 6.69 2.12
CA ALA A 23 2.70 5.86 3.16
C ALA A 23 1.96 4.65 2.59
N ILE A 24 1.20 4.83 1.49
CA ILE A 24 0.49 3.72 0.84
C ILE A 24 1.50 2.71 0.27
N ALA A 25 2.54 3.18 -0.41
CA ALA A 25 3.61 2.30 -0.91
C ALA A 25 4.33 1.56 0.23
N LEU A 26 4.62 2.27 1.33
CA LEU A 26 5.29 1.71 2.51
C LEU A 26 4.45 0.62 3.18
N ILE A 27 3.15 0.83 3.37
CA ILE A 27 2.26 -0.18 3.98
C ILE A 27 2.19 -1.44 3.13
N SER A 28 2.10 -1.30 1.79
CA SER A 28 2.17 -2.44 0.88
C SER A 28 3.50 -3.19 1.01
N PHE A 29 4.62 -2.48 1.01
CA PHE A 29 5.95 -3.09 1.17
C PHE A 29 6.11 -3.79 2.52
N GLU A 30 5.72 -3.15 3.62
CA GLU A 30 5.76 -3.71 4.97
C GLU A 30 4.94 -5.01 5.06
N LEU A 31 3.74 -5.02 4.46
CA LEU A 31 2.89 -6.20 4.44
C LEU A 31 3.51 -7.32 3.60
N GLY A 32 4.15 -6.99 2.48
CA GLY A 32 4.93 -7.93 1.68
C GLY A 32 6.06 -8.58 2.48
N LEU A 33 6.82 -7.79 3.24
CA LEU A 33 7.86 -8.29 4.14
C LEU A 33 7.32 -9.23 5.21
N ARG A 34 6.16 -8.91 5.79
CA ARG A 34 5.50 -9.76 6.80
C ARG A 34 5.09 -11.11 6.20
N PHE A 35 4.49 -11.12 5.01
CA PHE A 35 4.15 -12.38 4.33
C PHE A 35 5.38 -13.18 3.94
N PHE A 36 6.42 -12.53 3.42
CA PHE A 36 7.66 -13.20 3.04
C PHE A 36 8.37 -13.81 4.25
N THR A 37 8.43 -13.07 5.35
CA THR A 37 8.99 -13.54 6.62
C THR A 37 8.20 -14.71 7.18
N ASP A 38 6.86 -14.67 7.11
CA ASP A 38 6.03 -15.78 7.55
C ASP A 38 6.24 -17.04 6.70
N TYR A 39 6.38 -16.89 5.37
CA TYR A 39 6.72 -17.99 4.47
C TYR A 39 8.05 -18.66 4.85
N LEU A 40 9.11 -17.86 5.11
CA LEU A 40 10.40 -18.40 5.56
C LEU A 40 10.32 -19.09 6.93
N ASN A 41 9.35 -18.70 7.77
CA ASN A 41 9.10 -19.30 9.08
C ASN A 41 8.14 -20.50 9.04
N GLY A 42 7.70 -20.93 7.85
CA GLY A 42 6.79 -22.06 7.66
C GLY A 42 5.32 -21.72 7.93
N ASP A 43 4.88 -20.51 7.55
CA ASP A 43 3.49 -20.06 7.52
C ASP A 43 2.75 -20.19 8.87
N ARG A 44 3.35 -19.62 9.93
CA ARG A 44 2.85 -19.78 11.31
C ARG A 44 1.86 -18.71 11.71
N TYR A 45 1.97 -17.51 11.14
CA TYR A 45 1.20 -16.34 11.54
C TYR A 45 -0.05 -16.17 10.69
N PHE A 46 0.07 -16.19 9.37
CA PHE A 46 -1.04 -16.02 8.45
C PHE A 46 -1.60 -17.39 8.02
N LYS A 47 -2.94 -17.48 7.98
CA LYS A 47 -3.60 -18.68 7.46
C LYS A 47 -3.29 -18.85 5.96
N VAL A 48 -2.74 -20.01 5.61
CA VAL A 48 -2.44 -20.42 4.24
C VAL A 48 -3.36 -21.52 3.74
N LYS A 49 -3.49 -21.65 2.41
CA LYS A 49 -4.29 -22.69 1.73
C LYS A 49 -3.40 -23.73 1.04
N TYR A 50 -2.17 -23.35 0.72
CA TYR A 50 -1.14 -24.15 0.06
C TYR A 50 0.24 -23.54 0.42
N PRO A 51 1.35 -24.29 0.31
CA PRO A 51 2.66 -23.90 0.85
C PRO A 51 3.22 -22.58 0.34
N GLU A 52 2.92 -22.19 -0.90
CA GLU A 52 3.45 -20.96 -1.52
C GLU A 52 2.51 -19.75 -1.31
N HIS A 53 1.43 -19.89 -0.55
CA HIS A 53 0.38 -18.86 -0.50
C HIS A 53 0.89 -17.53 0.06
N ASN A 54 1.70 -17.55 1.11
CA ASN A 54 2.31 -16.34 1.65
C ASN A 54 3.41 -15.79 0.74
N LEU A 55 4.16 -16.63 0.03
CA LEU A 55 5.12 -16.19 -0.99
C LEU A 55 4.42 -15.41 -2.11
N ILE A 56 3.32 -15.93 -2.64
CA ILE A 56 2.53 -15.25 -3.69
C ILE A 56 1.97 -13.92 -3.16
N ARG A 57 1.44 -13.90 -1.92
CA ARG A 57 0.97 -12.66 -1.30
C ARG A 57 2.09 -11.63 -1.16
N ALA A 58 3.28 -12.05 -0.76
CA ALA A 58 4.43 -11.17 -0.66
C ALA A 58 4.79 -10.54 -2.02
N LEU A 59 4.88 -11.36 -3.08
CA LEU A 59 5.20 -10.91 -4.43
C LEU A 59 4.16 -9.90 -4.95
N VAL A 60 2.87 -10.16 -4.72
CA VAL A 60 1.80 -9.21 -5.10
C VAL A 60 1.94 -7.89 -4.36
N GLN A 61 2.27 -7.91 -3.06
CA GLN A 61 2.45 -6.68 -2.28
C GLN A 61 3.70 -5.89 -2.72
N PHE A 62 4.79 -6.57 -3.07
CA PHE A 62 5.99 -5.91 -3.61
C PHE A 62 5.73 -5.32 -4.99
N GLN A 63 5.03 -6.04 -5.87
CA GLN A 63 4.63 -5.49 -7.17
C GLN A 63 3.73 -4.27 -6.98
N LEU A 64 2.74 -4.36 -6.09
CA LEU A 64 1.86 -3.23 -5.77
C LEU A 64 2.64 -2.01 -5.27
N ALA A 65 3.60 -2.20 -4.36
CA ALA A 65 4.45 -1.11 -3.87
C ALA A 65 5.24 -0.45 -5.02
N SER A 66 5.82 -1.26 -5.90
CA SER A 66 6.53 -0.76 -7.09
C SER A 66 5.59 -0.03 -8.06
N ASP A 67 4.38 -0.55 -8.26
CA ASP A 67 3.38 0.04 -9.15
C ASP A 67 2.91 1.39 -8.62
N ILE A 68 2.70 1.51 -7.30
CA ILE A 68 2.35 2.78 -6.65
C ILE A 68 3.45 3.81 -6.85
N GLN A 69 4.71 3.42 -6.62
CA GLN A 69 5.86 4.32 -6.82
C GLN A 69 5.98 4.77 -8.28
N SER A 70 5.81 3.85 -9.24
CA SER A 70 5.86 4.20 -10.67
C SER A 70 4.73 5.13 -11.13
N GLN A 71 3.63 5.17 -10.37
CA GLN A 71 2.44 5.97 -10.67
C GLN A 71 2.30 7.19 -9.74
N GLU A 72 3.33 7.53 -8.97
CA GLU A 72 3.30 8.61 -7.98
C GLU A 72 2.78 9.93 -8.58
N ASP A 73 3.29 10.33 -9.74
CA ASP A 73 2.85 11.55 -10.44
C ASP A 73 1.38 11.49 -10.89
N ALA A 74 0.89 10.32 -11.28
CA ALA A 74 -0.50 10.14 -11.72
C ALA A 74 -1.45 10.20 -10.51
N ILE A 75 -1.09 9.53 -9.42
CA ILE A 75 -1.86 9.55 -8.17
C ILE A 75 -1.85 10.95 -7.55
N GLY A 76 -0.70 11.65 -7.57
CA GLY A 76 -0.57 13.02 -7.09
C GLY A 76 -1.47 13.99 -7.85
N ARG A 77 -1.56 13.86 -9.17
CA ARG A 77 -2.52 14.63 -9.98
C ARG A 77 -3.97 14.38 -9.55
N MET A 78 -4.38 13.11 -9.39
CA MET A 78 -5.74 12.79 -8.93
C MET A 78 -6.05 13.36 -7.54
N ILE A 79 -5.09 13.35 -6.61
CA ILE A 79 -5.27 13.94 -5.27
C ILE A 79 -5.48 15.45 -5.38
N ASN A 80 -4.68 16.13 -6.21
CA ASN A 80 -4.82 17.58 -6.43
C ASN A 80 -6.16 17.95 -7.08
N ASP A 81 -6.63 17.16 -8.05
CA ASP A 81 -7.91 17.36 -8.72
C ASP A 81 -9.11 17.21 -7.76
N ILE A 82 -8.99 16.37 -6.72
CA ILE A 82 -10.03 16.18 -5.70
C ILE A 82 -9.98 17.29 -4.62
N ARG A 83 -8.81 17.91 -4.43
CA ARG A 83 -8.60 19.00 -3.47
C ARG A 83 -9.12 20.35 -4.00
N GLY A 84 -9.05 20.57 -5.31
CA GLY A 84 -9.56 21.77 -6.01
C GLY A 84 -11.08 21.78 -6.12
#